data_AF-A0A7S1QTL3-F1
#
_entry.id   AF-A0A7S1QTL3-F1
#
_cell.length_a   1.000
_cell.length_b   1.000
_cell.length_c   1.000
_cell.angle_alpha   90.00
_cell.angle_beta   90.00
_cell.angle_gamma   90.00
#
_symmetry.space_group_name_H-M   'P 1'
#
loop_
_entity.id
_entity.type
_entity.pdbx_description
1 polymer ?
#
loop_
_entity_poly.entity_id
_entity_poly.type
_entity_poly.pdbx_seq_one_letter_code
_entity_poly.pdbx_strand_id
1 'polypeptide(L)'
;SLDIMFALERKFPDPGRPMFPPGGAERDRAVKLLELERAIFGAWCSYLFRPEMPIFGGSSSDFEAALQQMDIELGLNPDSDWFLPYSHPTIVDMQYASHVERMVASALYYKGYDIRAKFANIDRWLSAFEELPYYMATKSDFYTH
;
A
#
# COMPACT_ATOMS: atom_id res chain seq x y z
N SER A 1 -6.79 11.96 5.09
CA SER A 1 -7.66 10.78 4.88
C SER A 1 -7.78 9.96 6.16
N LEU A 2 -6.66 9.59 6.79
CA LEU A 2 -6.61 8.68 7.94
C LEU A 2 -7.52 9.08 9.12
N ASP A 3 -7.56 10.35 9.51
CA ASP A 3 -8.44 10.82 10.60
C ASP A 3 -9.93 10.60 10.32
N ILE A 4 -10.33 10.73 9.06
CA ILE A 4 -11.71 10.49 8.61
C ILE A 4 -12.02 9.00 8.67
N MET A 5 -11.10 8.14 8.21
CA MET A 5 -11.27 6.68 8.32
C MET A 5 -11.44 6.24 9.77
N PHE A 6 -10.61 6.77 10.68
CA PHE A 6 -10.78 6.50 12.11
C PHE A 6 -12.05 7.11 12.70
N ALA A 7 -12.52 8.25 12.21
CA ALA A 7 -13.80 8.81 12.63
C ALA A 7 -14.98 7.93 12.19
N LEU A 8 -14.93 7.36 10.98
CA LEU A 8 -15.92 6.41 10.47
C LEU A 8 -15.92 5.12 11.31
N GLU A 9 -14.74 4.54 11.57
CA GLU A 9 -14.62 3.33 12.41
C GLU A 9 -15.21 3.54 13.82
N ARG A 10 -14.95 4.69 14.44
CA ARG A 10 -15.55 5.03 15.74
C ARG A 10 -17.07 5.22 15.68
N LYS A 11 -17.58 5.73 14.56
CA LYS A 11 -19.01 6.02 14.39
C LYS A 11 -19.83 4.77 14.04
N PHE A 12 -19.22 3.83 13.34
CA PHE A 12 -19.86 2.61 12.85
C PHE A 12 -19.03 1.37 13.23
N PRO A 13 -18.86 1.06 14.52
CA PRO A 13 -18.05 -0.06 14.95
C PRO A 13 -18.70 -1.40 14.59
N ASP A 14 -17.88 -2.33 14.09
CA ASP A 14 -18.26 -3.74 13.92
C ASP A 14 -17.29 -4.62 14.74
N PRO A 15 -17.70 -5.11 15.93
CA PRO A 15 -16.84 -5.96 16.76
C PRO A 15 -16.42 -7.26 16.09
N GLY A 16 -17.18 -7.76 15.11
CA GLY A 16 -16.85 -8.97 14.35
C GLY A 16 -15.87 -8.72 13.21
N ARG A 17 -15.66 -7.45 12.84
CA ARG A 17 -14.85 -7.04 11.69
C ARG A 17 -14.10 -5.73 11.97
N PRO A 18 -13.19 -5.68 12.97
CA PRO A 18 -12.50 -4.45 13.34
C PRO A 18 -11.60 -3.96 12.20
N MET A 19 -11.77 -2.71 11.77
CA MET A 19 -10.95 -2.15 10.68
C MET A 19 -9.58 -1.65 11.15
N PHE A 20 -9.36 -1.62 12.47
CA PHE A 20 -8.06 -1.34 13.07
C PHE A 20 -7.89 -2.12 14.37
N PRO A 21 -6.68 -2.66 14.67
CA PRO A 21 -6.49 -3.44 15.88
C PRO A 21 -6.78 -2.63 17.16
N PRO A 22 -7.56 -3.20 18.11
CA PRO A 22 -7.94 -2.49 19.33
C PRO A 22 -6.76 -2.27 20.28
N GLY A 23 -5.72 -3.11 20.22
CA GLY A 23 -4.53 -3.02 21.07
C GLY A 23 -3.53 -4.14 20.81
N GLY A 24 -2.45 -4.16 21.59
CA GLY A 24 -1.41 -5.19 21.53
C GLY A 24 -0.48 -5.10 20.32
N ALA A 25 0.26 -6.18 20.06
CA ALA A 25 1.31 -6.22 19.04
C ALA A 25 0.81 -5.90 17.62
N GLU A 26 -0.41 -6.32 17.27
CA GLU A 26 -1.00 -6.01 15.95
C GLU A 26 -1.28 -4.51 15.78
N ARG A 27 -1.64 -3.82 16.87
CA ARG A 27 -1.82 -2.36 16.82
C ARG A 27 -0.48 -1.65 16.60
N ASP A 28 0.55 -2.07 17.31
CA ASP A 28 1.90 -1.51 17.16
C ASP A 28 2.44 -1.77 15.74
N ARG A 29 2.17 -2.95 15.18
CA ARG A 29 2.47 -3.29 13.80
C ARG A 29 1.70 -2.41 12.82
N ALA A 30 0.39 -2.23 13.02
CA ALA A 30 -0.44 -1.38 12.17
C ALA A 30 0.09 0.07 12.12
N VAL A 31 0.56 0.60 13.26
CA VAL A 31 1.18 1.94 13.32
C VAL A 31 2.47 1.99 12.49
N LYS A 32 3.36 1.01 12.63
CA LYS A 32 4.61 0.93 11.84
C LYS A 32 4.33 0.81 10.34
N LEU A 33 3.31 0.05 9.97
CA LEU A 33 2.88 -0.06 8.57
C LEU A 33 2.38 1.27 8.02
N LEU A 34 1.65 2.06 8.81
CA LEU A 34 1.23 3.41 8.40
C LEU A 34 2.42 4.39 8.27
N GLU A 35 3.47 4.23 9.07
CA GLU A 35 4.71 5.00 8.93
C GLU A 35 5.47 4.61 7.65
N LEU A 36 5.56 3.31 7.37
CA LEU A 36 6.15 2.77 6.15
C LEU A 36 5.44 3.30 4.89
N GLU A 37 4.11 3.40 4.92
CA GLU A 37 3.29 3.93 3.83
C GLU A 37 3.77 5.33 3.41
N ARG A 38 3.95 6.20 4.41
CA ARG A 38 4.42 7.57 4.20
C ARG A 38 5.84 7.61 3.63
N ALA A 39 6.71 6.69 4.07
CA ALA A 39 8.06 6.57 3.55
C ALA A 39 8.06 6.15 2.07
N ILE A 40 7.25 5.15 1.71
CA ILE A 40 7.07 4.69 0.32
C ILE A 40 6.53 5.83 -0.54
N PHE A 41 5.52 6.56 -0.07
CA PHE A 41 4.98 7.72 -0.80
C PHE A 41 6.05 8.80 -1.07
N GLY A 42 6.90 9.09 -0.09
CA GLY A 42 8.01 10.03 -0.24
C GLY A 42 9.08 9.55 -1.24
N ALA A 43 9.42 8.26 -1.19
CA ALA A 43 10.36 7.64 -2.12
C ALA A 43 9.82 7.65 -3.56
N TRP A 44 8.53 7.31 -3.73
CA TRP A 44 7.84 7.38 -5.02
C TRP A 44 7.84 8.80 -5.61
N CYS A 45 7.47 9.81 -4.82
CA CYS A 45 7.53 11.20 -5.26
C CYS A 45 8.94 11.61 -5.72
N SER A 46 9.97 11.14 -5.00
CA SER A 46 11.37 11.41 -5.35
C SER A 46 11.81 10.66 -6.61
N TYR A 47 11.31 9.45 -6.82
CA TYR A 47 11.60 8.64 -7.99
C TYR A 47 10.99 9.20 -9.29
N LEU A 48 9.74 9.66 -9.23
CA LEU A 48 9.05 10.16 -10.42
C LEU A 48 9.32 11.62 -10.76
N PHE A 49 9.30 12.49 -9.76
CA PHE A 49 9.25 13.93 -10.01
C PHE A 49 10.61 14.62 -9.94
N ARG A 50 11.67 13.93 -9.51
CA ARG A 50 13.02 14.51 -9.49
C ARG A 50 13.86 14.02 -10.65
N PRO A 51 14.64 14.90 -11.32
CA PRO A 51 15.60 14.48 -12.32
C PRO A 51 16.65 13.57 -11.68
N GLU A 52 16.98 12.47 -12.35
CA GLU A 52 18.06 11.59 -11.93
C GLU A 52 19.39 12.33 -12.08
N MET A 53 20.07 12.63 -10.96
CA MET A 53 21.38 13.26 -10.95
C MET A 53 22.45 12.17 -10.93
N PRO A 54 23.33 12.04 -11.95
CA PRO A 54 24.24 10.90 -12.11
C PRO A 54 25.26 10.66 -10.97
N ILE A 55 25.40 11.61 -10.04
CA ILE A 55 26.51 11.66 -9.05
C ILE A 55 26.06 11.17 -7.66
N PHE A 56 24.76 11.18 -7.38
CA PHE A 56 24.22 10.68 -6.13
C PHE A 56 23.39 9.43 -6.46
N GLY A 57 23.62 8.31 -5.77
CA GLY A 57 22.85 7.07 -5.94
C GLY A 57 21.36 7.37 -6.09
N GLY A 58 20.76 6.88 -7.17
CA GLY A 58 19.53 7.43 -7.73
C GLY A 58 18.30 7.14 -6.86
N SER A 59 17.33 8.06 -6.89
CA SER A 59 16.01 7.92 -6.24
C SER A 59 15.27 6.62 -6.59
N SER A 60 15.68 5.94 -7.67
CA SER A 60 15.23 4.59 -8.02
C SER A 60 15.58 3.53 -6.98
N SER A 61 16.77 3.57 -6.35
CA SER A 61 17.16 2.56 -5.36
C SER A 61 16.35 2.67 -4.08
N ASP A 62 16.05 3.91 -3.65
CA ASP A 62 15.28 4.16 -2.44
C ASP A 62 13.82 3.73 -2.62
N PHE A 63 13.24 3.99 -3.80
CA PHE A 63 11.88 3.54 -4.11
C PHE A 63 11.80 2.02 -4.23
N GLU A 64 12.75 1.37 -4.90
CA GLU A 64 12.81 -0.09 -4.99
C GLU A 64 13.00 -0.74 -3.61
N ALA A 65 13.85 -0.19 -2.75
CA ALA A 65 14.02 -0.66 -1.37
C ALA A 65 12.74 -0.49 -0.54
N ALA A 66 12.01 0.61 -0.72
CA ALA A 66 10.75 0.86 -0.03
C ALA A 66 9.66 -0.13 -0.48
N LEU A 67 9.55 -0.42 -1.78
CA LEU A 67 8.67 -1.46 -2.32
C LEU A 67 9.08 -2.85 -1.83
N GLN A 68 10.37 -3.15 -1.78
CA GLN A 68 10.87 -4.42 -1.26
C GLN A 68 10.48 -4.62 0.22
N GLN A 69 10.54 -3.56 1.03
CA GLN A 69 10.09 -3.62 2.42
C GLN A 69 8.58 -3.88 2.51
N MET A 70 7.77 -3.22 1.66
CA MET A 70 6.33 -3.49 1.58
C MET A 70 6.04 -4.95 1.20
N ASP A 71 6.73 -5.47 0.18
CA ASP A 71 6.56 -6.85 -0.28
C ASP A 71 6.91 -7.86 0.83
N ILE A 72 7.98 -7.60 1.60
CA ILE A 72 8.34 -8.41 2.77
C ILE A 72 7.23 -8.37 3.82
N GLU A 73 6.72 -7.19 4.18
CA GLU A 73 5.66 -7.04 5.19
C GLU A 73 4.37 -7.78 4.81
N LEU A 74 4.00 -7.75 3.53
CA LEU A 74 2.88 -8.54 3.00
C LEU A 74 3.16 -10.05 3.02
N GLY A 75 4.42 -10.45 2.83
CA GLY A 75 4.86 -11.85 2.89
C GLY A 75 4.93 -12.44 4.30
N LEU A 76 4.88 -11.63 5.36
CA LEU A 76 4.94 -12.12 6.75
C LEU A 76 3.70 -12.92 7.17
N ASN A 77 2.55 -12.70 6.51
CA ASN A 77 1.33 -13.46 6.76
C ASN A 77 0.97 -14.23 5.47
N PRO A 78 1.52 -15.45 5.25
CA PRO A 78 1.27 -16.18 4.02
C PRO A 78 -0.21 -16.58 3.85
N ASP A 79 -0.92 -16.78 4.97
CA ASP A 79 -2.34 -17.19 5.00
C ASP A 79 -3.33 -16.02 4.85
N SER A 80 -2.84 -14.78 4.72
CA SER A 80 -3.65 -13.57 4.51
C SER A 80 -3.17 -12.84 3.27
N ASP A 81 -4.11 -12.32 2.48
CA ASP A 81 -3.79 -11.42 1.38
C ASP A 81 -3.51 -9.98 1.87
N TRP A 82 -3.81 -9.68 3.15
CA TRP A 82 -3.74 -8.35 3.74
C TRP A 82 -2.53 -8.17 4.67
N PHE A 83 -2.15 -6.92 4.94
CA PHE A 83 -1.01 -6.62 5.82
C PHE A 83 -1.15 -7.18 7.25
N LEU A 84 -2.38 -7.26 7.76
CA LEU A 84 -2.71 -7.75 9.09
C LEU A 84 -3.43 -9.11 8.98
N PRO A 85 -3.40 -9.95 10.03
CA PRO A 85 -3.95 -11.32 9.99
C PRO A 85 -5.48 -11.34 10.15
N TYR A 86 -6.18 -10.55 9.34
CA TYR A 86 -7.64 -10.52 9.24
C TYR A 86 -8.08 -11.16 7.92
N SER A 87 -9.32 -11.63 7.83
CA SER A 87 -9.91 -12.15 6.59
C SER A 87 -10.38 -11.06 5.62
N HIS A 88 -10.12 -9.79 5.94
CA HIS A 88 -10.58 -8.62 5.20
C HIS A 88 -9.53 -7.51 5.24
N PRO A 89 -9.56 -6.55 4.28
CA PRO A 89 -8.69 -5.39 4.34
C PRO A 89 -9.02 -4.53 5.55
N THR A 90 -8.01 -3.84 6.07
CA THR A 90 -8.09 -2.92 7.20
C THR A 90 -7.83 -1.49 6.77
N ILE A 91 -7.90 -0.53 7.70
CA ILE A 91 -7.50 0.86 7.44
C ILE A 91 -6.05 0.95 6.91
N VAL A 92 -5.18 0.02 7.32
CA VAL A 92 -3.81 -0.05 6.80
C VAL A 92 -3.85 -0.30 5.30
N ASP A 93 -4.51 -1.36 4.84
CA ASP A 93 -4.62 -1.69 3.42
C ASP A 93 -5.27 -0.55 2.62
N MET A 94 -6.35 0.04 3.16
CA MET A 94 -7.05 1.17 2.52
C MET A 94 -6.17 2.42 2.37
N GLN A 95 -5.29 2.67 3.34
CA GLN A 95 -4.37 3.81 3.29
C GLN A 95 -3.32 3.63 2.19
N TYR A 96 -2.89 2.39 1.91
CA TYR A 96 -1.96 2.06 0.83
C TYR A 96 -2.62 2.06 -0.55
N ALA A 97 -3.83 1.49 -0.67
CA ALA A 97 -4.49 1.16 -1.95
C ALA A 97 -4.35 2.27 -3.00
N SER A 98 -4.85 3.46 -2.71
CA SER A 98 -4.87 4.55 -3.69
C SER A 98 -3.48 5.03 -4.11
N HIS A 99 -2.48 4.95 -3.24
CA HIS A 99 -1.13 5.38 -3.58
C HIS A 99 -0.41 4.30 -4.40
N VAL A 100 -0.57 3.03 -4.03
CA VAL A 100 0.04 1.92 -4.75
C VAL A 100 -0.56 1.76 -6.16
N GLU A 101 -1.86 1.96 -6.33
CA GLU A 101 -2.50 2.03 -7.65
C GLU A 101 -1.83 3.07 -8.56
N ARG A 102 -1.63 4.29 -8.04
CA ARG A 102 -0.93 5.36 -8.77
C ARG A 102 0.51 5.02 -9.02
N MET A 103 1.21 4.41 -8.06
CA MET A 103 2.60 3.96 -8.22
C MET A 103 2.74 2.95 -9.35
N VAL A 104 1.88 1.94 -9.40
CA VAL A 104 1.89 0.91 -10.47
C VAL A 104 1.69 1.57 -11.83
N ALA A 105 0.70 2.45 -11.95
CA ALA A 105 0.42 3.12 -13.22
C ALA A 105 1.56 4.03 -13.68
N SER A 106 1.97 4.94 -12.80
CA SER A 106 2.97 5.96 -13.11
C SER A 106 4.37 5.40 -13.29
N ALA A 107 4.80 4.41 -12.49
CA ALA A 107 6.10 3.77 -12.65
C ALA A 107 6.20 2.99 -13.97
N LEU A 108 5.14 2.27 -14.34
CA LEU A 108 5.11 1.58 -15.63
C LEU A 108 5.11 2.57 -16.79
N TYR A 109 4.25 3.59 -16.74
CA TYR A 109 4.09 4.55 -17.83
C TYR A 109 5.33 5.43 -18.05
N TYR A 110 5.85 6.06 -16.99
CA TYR A 110 6.94 7.03 -17.13
C TYR A 110 8.34 6.42 -17.11
N LYS A 111 8.50 5.23 -16.51
CA LYS A 111 9.82 4.63 -16.26
C LYS A 111 9.95 3.20 -16.80
N GLY A 112 8.88 2.60 -17.34
CA GLY A 112 8.89 1.19 -17.76
C GLY A 112 9.10 0.22 -16.60
N TYR A 113 8.86 0.65 -15.36
CA TYR A 113 9.10 -0.15 -14.16
C TYR A 113 7.82 -0.88 -13.75
N ASP A 114 7.76 -2.18 -14.02
CA ASP A 114 6.61 -3.03 -13.67
C ASP A 114 6.71 -3.53 -12.23
N ILE A 115 5.98 -2.88 -11.33
CA ILE A 115 5.94 -3.24 -9.90
C ILE A 115 5.29 -4.62 -9.71
N ARG A 116 4.18 -4.91 -10.40
CA ARG A 116 3.44 -6.17 -10.21
C ARG A 116 4.25 -7.38 -10.69
N ALA A 117 5.00 -7.24 -11.77
CA ALA A 117 5.88 -8.31 -12.24
C ALA A 117 7.09 -8.55 -11.32
N LYS A 118 7.53 -7.56 -10.55
CA LYS A 118 8.72 -7.64 -9.69
C LYS A 118 8.42 -8.12 -8.26
N PHE A 119 7.24 -7.78 -7.72
CA PHE A 119 6.92 -7.96 -6.30
C PHE A 119 5.67 -8.82 -6.13
N ALA A 120 5.88 -10.12 -5.90
CA ALA A 120 4.81 -11.12 -5.91
C ALA A 120 3.78 -10.92 -4.80
N ASN A 121 4.18 -10.45 -3.61
CA ASN A 121 3.23 -10.22 -2.52
C ASN A 121 2.41 -8.95 -2.75
N ILE A 122 3.02 -7.92 -3.36
CA ILE A 122 2.29 -6.71 -3.80
C ILE A 122 1.28 -7.07 -4.89
N ASP A 123 1.66 -7.89 -5.87
CA ASP A 123 0.74 -8.35 -6.91
C ASP A 123 -0.44 -9.16 -6.35
N ARG A 124 -0.15 -10.11 -5.43
CA ARG A 124 -1.18 -10.86 -4.70
C ARG A 124 -2.15 -9.93 -3.97
N TRP A 125 -1.63 -8.95 -3.22
CA TRP A 125 -2.43 -8.00 -2.46
C TRP A 125 -3.32 -7.12 -3.37
N LEU A 126 -2.79 -6.64 -4.51
CA LEU A 126 -3.59 -5.91 -5.50
C LEU A 126 -4.67 -6.80 -6.14
N SER A 127 -4.33 -8.06 -6.44
CA SER A 127 -5.28 -9.02 -7.01
C SER A 127 -6.42 -9.33 -6.03
N ALA A 128 -6.11 -9.48 -4.74
CA ALA A 128 -7.13 -9.66 -3.70
C ALA A 128 -8.07 -8.46 -3.58
N PHE A 129 -7.56 -7.24 -3.77
CA PHE A 129 -8.39 -6.04 -3.88
C PHE A 129 -9.31 -6.09 -5.11
N GLU A 130 -8.82 -6.55 -6.26
CA GLU A 130 -9.57 -6.64 -7.52
C GLU A 130 -10.75 -7.65 -7.43
N GLU A 131 -10.72 -8.60 -6.50
CA GLU A 131 -11.84 -9.51 -6.20
C GLU A 131 -12.96 -8.84 -5.37
N LEU A 132 -12.71 -7.66 -4.78
CA LEU A 132 -13.69 -6.97 -3.94
C LEU A 132 -14.59 -6.06 -4.80
N PRO A 133 -15.92 -6.30 -4.87
CA PRO A 133 -16.81 -5.51 -5.72
C PRO A 133 -16.82 -4.01 -5.38
N TYR A 134 -16.71 -3.67 -4.10
CA TYR A 134 -16.68 -2.28 -3.64
C TYR A 134 -15.38 -1.57 -3.99
N TYR A 135 -14.25 -2.29 -4.02
CA TYR A 135 -12.99 -1.72 -4.46
C TYR A 135 -13.04 -1.43 -5.96
N MET A 136 -13.49 -2.40 -6.76
CA MET A 136 -13.62 -2.25 -8.21
C MET A 136 -14.56 -1.11 -8.62
N ALA A 137 -15.57 -0.79 -7.80
CA ALA A 137 -16.45 0.35 -8.02
C ALA A 137 -15.76 1.72 -7.78
N THR A 138 -14.67 1.75 -7.01
CA THR A 138 -13.95 2.98 -6.62
C THR A 138 -12.55 3.10 -7.20
N LYS A 139 -12.00 1.99 -7.72
CA LYS A 139 -10.67 1.91 -8.31
C LYS A 139 -10.58 2.90 -9.47
N SER A 140 -9.52 3.70 -9.46
CA SER A 140 -9.26 4.62 -10.56
C SER A 140 -8.74 3.84 -11.78
N ASP A 141 -9.11 4.28 -12.98
CA ASP A 141 -8.60 3.64 -14.19
C ASP A 141 -7.12 4.00 -14.43
N PHE A 142 -6.41 3.09 -15.10
CA PHE A 142 -4.96 3.18 -15.31
C PHE A 142 -4.52 4.44 -16.08
N TYR A 143 -5.40 5.05 -16.87
CA TYR A 143 -5.08 6.19 -17.74
C TYR A 143 -5.39 7.55 -17.09
N THR A 144 -6.05 7.56 -15.92
CA THR A 144 -6.37 8.78 -15.17
C THR A 144 -5.29 9.20 -14.17
N HIS A 145 -4.13 8.55 -14.16
CA HIS A 145 -3.04 8.75 -13.19
C HIS A 145 -1.78 9.39 -13.75
#